data_AF-A0A7Y1V1T3-F1
#
_entry.id   AF-A0A7Y1V1T3-F1
#
_cell.length_a   1.000
_cell.length_b   1.000
_cell.length_c   1.000
_cell.angle_alpha   90.00
_cell.angle_beta   90.00
_cell.angle_gamma   90.00
#
_symmetry.space_group_name_H-M   'P 1'
#
loop_
_entity.id
_entity.type
_entity.pdbx_description
1 polymer ?
#
loop_
_entity_poly.entity_id
_entity_poly.type
_entity_poly.pdbx_seq_one_letter_code
_entity_poly.pdbx_strand_id
1 'polypeptide(L)'
;MDQTPPGQPFFMWMNYSDPHLPFTAQEYTPDPTQLTIPEAMPDTEEVRKDLAQHIGEVNRLDAYIGQVLLELDERGLTENTIILFMGDNGADLLRGKGTLYDLGIHVPLVVAGPGVVKGAISDAQISGTDLAPTILEMASTEIPDAMTGQSFAASLRGEA
;
A
#
# COMPACT_ATOMS: atom_id res chain seq x y z
N MET A 1 2.63 4.11 19.43
CA MET A 1 1.42 4.67 20.08
C MET A 1 1.65 5.00 21.55
N ASP A 2 2.36 4.15 22.31
CA ASP A 2 2.59 4.37 23.76
C ASP A 2 3.40 5.63 24.11
N GLN A 3 4.13 6.18 23.14
CA GLN A 3 4.90 7.42 23.28
C GLN A 3 4.10 8.68 22.89
N THR A 4 2.83 8.54 22.50
CA THR A 4 1.98 9.67 22.11
C THR A 4 1.64 10.50 23.35
N PRO A 5 1.92 11.81 23.37
CA PRO A 5 1.53 12.65 24.49
C PRO A 5 0.02 12.62 24.72
N PRO A 6 -0.47 12.68 25.98
CA PRO A 6 -1.89 12.65 26.28
C PRO A 6 -2.68 13.72 25.50
N GLY A 7 -3.74 13.30 24.82
CA GLY A 7 -4.63 14.18 24.05
C GLY A 7 -4.08 14.66 22.69
N GLN A 8 -2.92 14.19 22.26
CA GLN A 8 -2.37 14.47 20.92
C GLN A 8 -2.69 13.33 19.94
N PRO A 9 -2.90 13.63 18.65
CA PRO A 9 -2.95 12.61 17.61
C PRO A 9 -1.57 11.96 17.43
N PHE A 10 -1.54 10.79 16.81
CA PHE A 10 -0.29 10.15 16.39
C PHE A 10 -0.21 10.09 14.86
N PHE A 11 1.02 10.03 14.36
CA PHE A 11 1.34 9.63 13.00
C PHE A 11 2.29 8.45 13.07
N MET A 12 1.98 7.37 12.36
CA MET A 12 2.83 6.17 12.33
C MET A 12 3.13 5.80 10.89
N TRP A 13 4.42 5.74 10.57
CA TRP A 13 4.93 5.28 9.29
C TRP A 13 5.54 3.89 9.48
N MET A 14 4.94 2.87 8.91
CA MET A 14 5.49 1.51 8.87
C MET A 14 5.88 1.15 7.44
N ASN A 15 7.11 0.68 7.28
CA ASN A 15 7.62 0.13 6.03
C ASN A 15 7.84 -1.36 6.21
N TYR A 16 7.44 -2.12 5.22
CA TYR A 16 7.72 -3.55 5.14
C TYR A 16 8.78 -3.80 4.08
N SER A 17 9.62 -4.81 4.32
CA SER A 17 10.56 -5.26 3.29
C SER A 17 9.89 -6.15 2.24
N ASP A 18 8.73 -6.73 2.55
CA ASP A 18 7.97 -7.52 1.59
C ASP A 18 7.32 -6.60 0.54
N PRO A 19 7.30 -6.95 -0.76
CA PRO A 19 7.85 -8.15 -1.39
C PRO A 19 9.19 -7.92 -2.13
N HIS A 20 10.23 -7.47 -1.43
CA HIS A 20 11.56 -7.23 -1.99
C HIS A 20 12.41 -8.52 -2.03
N LEU A 21 13.29 -8.66 -3.03
CA LEU A 21 14.27 -9.75 -3.08
C LEU A 21 15.30 -9.70 -1.92
N PRO A 22 15.85 -10.84 -1.46
CA PRO A 22 15.51 -12.21 -1.85
C PRO A 22 14.17 -12.64 -1.26
N PHE A 23 13.41 -13.46 -2.00
CA PHE A 23 12.13 -13.98 -1.51
C PHE A 23 12.32 -15.10 -0.47
N THR A 24 11.74 -14.93 0.71
CA THR A 24 11.92 -15.76 1.91
C THR A 24 10.63 -16.28 2.54
N ALA A 25 9.43 -15.80 2.15
CA ALA A 25 8.15 -16.32 2.66
C ALA A 25 7.73 -17.68 2.06
N GLN A 26 8.56 -18.71 2.24
CA GLN A 26 8.30 -20.06 1.72
C GLN A 26 6.96 -20.63 2.21
N GLU A 27 6.59 -20.36 3.47
CA GLU A 27 5.32 -20.84 4.06
C GLU A 27 4.06 -20.25 3.41
N TYR A 28 4.19 -19.09 2.76
CA TYR A 28 3.08 -18.38 2.12
C TYR A 28 3.08 -18.54 0.60
N THR A 29 4.08 -19.25 0.06
CA THR A 29 4.30 -19.40 -1.39
C THR A 29 3.30 -20.40 -1.98
N PRO A 30 2.44 -19.99 -2.95
CA PRO A 30 1.53 -20.91 -3.64
C PRO A 30 2.28 -21.87 -4.57
N ASP A 31 1.59 -22.91 -5.03
CA ASP A 31 2.13 -23.83 -6.04
C ASP A 31 2.30 -23.10 -7.40
N PRO A 32 3.54 -22.98 -7.93
CA PRO A 32 3.81 -22.28 -9.19
C PRO A 32 3.10 -22.89 -10.41
N THR A 33 2.74 -24.17 -10.35
CA THR A 33 2.05 -24.88 -11.44
C THR A 33 0.57 -24.50 -11.54
N GLN A 34 0.00 -23.93 -10.47
CA GLN A 34 -1.41 -23.54 -10.39
C GLN A 34 -1.63 -22.05 -10.67
N LEU A 35 -0.55 -21.29 -10.92
CA LEU A 35 -0.65 -19.85 -11.18
C LEU A 35 -1.13 -19.57 -12.62
N THR A 36 -1.99 -18.55 -12.72
CA THR A 36 -2.29 -17.90 -13.99
C THR A 36 -1.21 -16.86 -14.25
N ILE A 37 -0.49 -17.01 -15.37
CA ILE A 37 0.61 -16.11 -15.72
C ILE A 37 0.08 -14.90 -16.49
N PRO A 38 0.42 -13.67 -16.06
CA PRO A 38 0.05 -12.48 -16.81
C PRO A 38 0.54 -12.57 -18.25
N GLU A 39 -0.29 -12.17 -19.22
CA GLU A 39 0.03 -12.23 -20.66
C GLU A 39 1.35 -11.51 -21.02
N ALA A 40 1.70 -10.48 -20.25
CA ALA A 40 2.92 -9.71 -20.44
C ALA A 40 4.22 -10.42 -19.99
N MET A 41 4.12 -11.61 -19.38
CA MET A 41 5.24 -12.41 -18.88
C MET A 41 5.39 -13.72 -19.67
N PRO A 42 6.62 -14.20 -19.91
CA PRO A 42 6.82 -15.49 -20.55
C PRO A 42 6.42 -16.62 -19.59
N ASP A 43 5.68 -17.60 -20.09
CA ASP A 43 5.25 -18.77 -19.33
C ASP A 43 6.38 -19.82 -19.27
N THR A 44 7.33 -19.63 -18.36
CA THR A 44 8.41 -20.59 -18.07
C THR A 44 8.40 -21.02 -16.61
N GLU A 45 9.05 -22.14 -16.30
CA GLU A 45 9.15 -22.64 -14.93
C GLU A 45 9.78 -21.61 -13.98
N GLU A 46 10.81 -20.90 -14.42
CA GLU A 46 11.51 -19.88 -13.65
C GLU A 46 10.61 -18.69 -13.34
N VAL A 47 9.87 -18.17 -14.33
CA VAL A 47 8.95 -17.04 -14.12
C VAL A 47 7.79 -17.44 -13.22
N ARG A 48 7.26 -18.65 -13.38
CA ARG A 48 6.23 -19.19 -12.48
C ARG A 48 6.72 -19.24 -11.04
N LYS A 49 7.96 -19.68 -10.83
CA LYS A 49 8.58 -19.75 -9.52
C LYS A 49 8.80 -18.37 -8.90
N ASP A 50 9.34 -17.42 -9.66
CA ASP A 50 9.55 -16.05 -9.18
C ASP A 50 8.22 -15.39 -8.81
N LEU A 51 7.19 -15.54 -9.65
CA LEU A 51 5.84 -15.03 -9.36
C LEU A 51 5.24 -15.68 -8.11
N ALA A 52 5.38 -17.00 -7.95
CA ALA A 52 4.90 -17.70 -6.76
C ALA A 52 5.59 -17.15 -5.50
N GLN A 53 6.91 -17.01 -5.52
CA GLN A 53 7.66 -16.51 -4.39
C GLN A 53 7.32 -15.06 -4.05
N HIS A 54 7.14 -14.20 -5.07
CA HIS A 54 6.66 -12.83 -4.88
C HIS A 54 5.26 -12.80 -4.24
N ILE A 55 4.32 -13.62 -4.72
CA ILE A 55 2.99 -13.76 -4.10
C ILE A 55 3.11 -14.23 -2.65
N GLY A 56 4.05 -15.12 -2.35
CA GLY A 56 4.36 -15.54 -0.99
C GLY A 56 4.71 -14.37 -0.07
N GLU A 57 5.56 -13.45 -0.52
CA GLU A 57 5.89 -12.25 0.26
C GLU A 57 4.68 -11.32 0.42
N VAL A 58 3.87 -11.14 -0.62
CA VAL A 58 2.62 -10.35 -0.53
C VAL A 58 1.64 -10.96 0.47
N ASN A 59 1.48 -12.28 0.48
CA ASN A 59 0.64 -12.99 1.43
C ASN A 59 1.15 -12.85 2.88
N ARG A 60 2.48 -12.88 3.09
CA ARG A 60 3.08 -12.64 4.41
C ARG A 60 2.84 -11.20 4.87
N LEU A 61 3.00 -10.24 3.97
CA LEU A 61 2.70 -8.83 4.21
C LEU A 61 1.24 -8.62 4.63
N ASP A 62 0.29 -9.24 3.92
CA ASP A 62 -1.14 -9.20 4.27
C ASP A 62 -1.39 -9.69 5.70
N ALA A 63 -0.76 -10.80 6.10
CA ALA A 63 -0.84 -11.31 7.47
C ALA A 63 -0.26 -10.32 8.50
N TYR A 64 0.84 -9.62 8.18
CA TYR A 64 1.40 -8.58 9.05
C TYR A 64 0.52 -7.34 9.16
N ILE A 65 -0.10 -6.91 8.06
CA ILE A 65 -1.08 -5.83 8.08
C ILE A 65 -2.27 -6.22 8.96
N GLY A 66 -2.75 -7.46 8.86
CA GLY A 66 -3.80 -7.99 9.73
C GLY A 66 -3.48 -7.86 11.22
N GLN A 67 -2.22 -8.09 11.62
CA GLN A 67 -1.79 -7.89 13.01
C GLN A 67 -1.82 -6.42 13.45
N VAL A 68 -1.43 -5.50 12.56
CA VAL A 68 -1.53 -4.06 12.84
C VAL A 68 -2.98 -3.62 13.01
N LEU A 69 -3.88 -4.10 12.15
CA LEU A 69 -5.29 -3.79 12.23
C LEU A 69 -5.91 -4.34 13.53
N LEU A 70 -5.54 -5.55 13.93
CA LEU A 70 -5.96 -6.14 15.20
C LEU A 70 -5.47 -5.31 16.40
N GLU A 71 -4.21 -4.88 16.39
CA GLU A 71 -3.65 -4.04 17.46
C GLU A 71 -4.39 -2.69 17.59
N LEU A 72 -4.79 -2.08 16.48
CA LEU A 72 -5.61 -0.86 16.49
C LEU A 72 -7.00 -1.12 17.10
N ASP A 73 -7.61 -2.27 16.80
CA ASP A 73 -8.92 -2.67 17.31
C ASP A 73 -8.89 -2.97 18.81
N GLU A 74 -7.91 -3.75 19.27
CA GLU A 74 -7.73 -4.08 20.70
C GLU A 74 -7.49 -2.84 21.56
N ARG A 75 -6.90 -1.78 20.98
CA ARG A 75 -6.71 -0.49 21.63
C ARG A 75 -7.89 0.47 21.50
N GLY A 76 -8.94 0.10 20.75
CA GLY A 76 -10.10 0.94 20.49
C GLY A 76 -9.79 2.17 19.61
N LEU A 77 -8.77 2.07 18.75
CA LEU A 77 -8.29 3.18 17.91
C LEU A 77 -8.82 3.13 16.48
N THR A 78 -9.37 2.00 16.03
CA THR A 78 -9.83 1.77 14.64
C THR A 78 -10.72 2.88 14.11
N GLU A 79 -11.78 3.24 14.84
CA GLU A 79 -12.79 4.22 14.38
C GLU A 79 -12.26 5.66 14.30
N ASN A 80 -11.09 5.93 14.90
CA ASN A 80 -10.46 7.25 14.92
C ASN A 80 -9.09 7.26 14.21
N THR A 81 -8.79 6.24 13.41
CA THR A 81 -7.52 6.12 12.68
C THR A 81 -7.79 6.05 11.19
N ILE A 82 -7.09 6.89 10.43
CA ILE A 82 -7.05 6.81 8.97
C ILE A 82 -5.84 5.95 8.62
N ILE A 83 -6.08 4.92 7.81
CA ILE A 83 -5.10 3.94 7.37
C ILE A 83 -4.87 4.14 5.88
N LEU A 84 -3.60 4.27 5.51
CA LEU A 84 -3.15 4.50 4.15
C LEU A 84 -2.11 3.42 3.83
N PHE A 85 -2.39 2.60 2.83
CA PHE A 85 -1.50 1.55 2.34
C PHE A 85 -1.11 1.86 0.90
N MET A 86 0.18 1.80 0.59
CA MET A 86 0.70 1.97 -0.76
C MET A 86 1.91 1.08 -1.03
N GLY A 87 2.17 0.78 -2.31
CA GLY A 87 3.50 0.35 -2.77
C GLY A 87 4.40 1.56 -3.05
N ASP A 88 5.72 1.40 -2.90
CA ASP A 88 6.71 2.46 -3.18
C ASP A 88 7.10 2.53 -4.66
N ASN A 89 7.26 1.37 -5.29
CA ASN A 89 7.44 1.15 -6.71
C ASN A 89 6.78 -0.16 -7.14
N GLY A 90 6.77 -0.43 -8.44
CA GLY A 90 6.23 -1.67 -8.98
C GLY A 90 6.98 -2.94 -8.55
N ALA A 91 6.46 -4.10 -8.96
CA ALA A 91 6.90 -5.41 -8.48
C ALA A 91 8.38 -5.69 -8.81
N ASP A 92 9.10 -6.38 -7.92
CA ASP A 92 10.48 -6.85 -8.17
C ASP A 92 10.48 -8.10 -9.08
N LEU A 93 9.86 -7.94 -10.26
CA LEU A 93 9.62 -8.96 -11.28
C LEU A 93 10.05 -8.44 -12.65
N LEU A 94 10.08 -9.33 -13.66
CA LEU A 94 10.40 -8.97 -15.04
C LEU A 94 9.52 -7.81 -15.53
N ARG A 95 10.15 -6.73 -16.04
CA ARG A 95 9.50 -5.47 -16.48
C ARG A 95 8.78 -4.69 -15.37
N GLY A 96 9.03 -5.03 -14.11
CA GLY A 96 8.54 -4.28 -12.96
C GLY A 96 9.50 -3.16 -12.55
N LYS A 97 9.89 -3.15 -11.28
CA LYS A 97 10.78 -2.18 -10.64
C LYS A 97 11.96 -1.80 -11.53
N GLY A 98 12.26 -0.50 -11.58
CA GLY A 98 13.32 0.07 -12.42
C GLY A 98 12.90 0.36 -13.85
N THR A 99 11.62 0.17 -14.20
CA THR A 99 11.05 0.54 -15.50
C THR A 99 9.90 1.53 -15.34
N LEU A 100 9.49 2.18 -16.43
CA LEU A 100 8.31 3.06 -16.50
C LEU A 100 7.08 2.36 -17.12
N TYR A 101 7.10 1.02 -17.23
CA TYR A 101 5.91 0.26 -17.61
C TYR A 101 4.97 0.16 -16.40
N ASP A 102 3.68 -0.14 -16.64
CA ASP A 102 2.67 -0.24 -15.58
C ASP A 102 3.12 -1.14 -14.42
N LEU A 103 3.72 -2.31 -14.69
CA LEU A 103 4.21 -3.19 -13.62
C LEU A 103 5.32 -2.56 -12.76
N GLY A 104 5.99 -1.52 -13.25
CA GLY A 104 7.06 -0.79 -12.56
C GLY A 104 6.61 0.45 -11.79
N ILE A 105 5.45 1.03 -12.10
CA ILE A 105 4.98 2.30 -11.51
C ILE A 105 3.53 2.30 -11.00
N HIS A 106 2.69 1.37 -11.46
CA HIS A 106 1.30 1.25 -11.04
C HIS A 106 1.21 0.40 -9.77
N VAL A 107 1.21 1.08 -8.63
CA VAL A 107 1.23 0.49 -7.29
C VAL A 107 -0.16 0.52 -6.65
N PRO A 108 -0.47 -0.41 -5.73
CA PRO A 108 -1.73 -0.33 -4.98
C PRO A 108 -1.75 0.93 -4.11
N LEU A 109 -2.93 1.52 -3.96
CA LEU A 109 -3.24 2.57 -2.99
C LEU A 109 -4.59 2.25 -2.36
N VAL A 110 -4.63 2.06 -1.04
CA VAL A 110 -5.86 1.84 -0.28
C VAL A 110 -5.91 2.84 0.86
N VAL A 111 -7.05 3.52 1.00
CA VAL A 111 -7.30 4.44 2.11
C VAL A 111 -8.59 4.04 2.81
N ALA A 112 -8.55 3.93 4.14
CA ALA A 112 -9.70 3.55 4.96
C ALA A 112 -9.69 4.34 6.28
N GLY A 113 -10.87 4.55 6.87
CA GLY A 113 -11.00 5.21 8.17
C GLY A 113 -12.09 6.28 8.19
N PRO A 114 -12.12 7.12 9.25
CA PRO A 114 -13.14 8.15 9.40
C PRO A 114 -13.07 9.17 8.26
N GLY A 115 -14.25 9.55 7.73
CA GLY A 115 -14.39 10.52 6.64
C GLY A 115 -14.08 9.98 5.24
N VAL A 116 -13.62 8.73 5.10
CA VAL A 116 -13.35 8.10 3.79
C VAL A 116 -14.58 7.33 3.32
N VAL A 117 -14.96 7.50 2.05
CA VAL A 117 -16.07 6.74 1.44
C VAL A 117 -15.77 5.24 1.45
N LYS A 118 -16.68 4.45 2.03
CA LYS A 118 -16.50 3.00 2.18
C LYS A 118 -16.83 2.27 0.87
N GLY A 119 -15.97 1.32 0.48
CA GLY A 119 -16.22 0.41 -0.64
C GLY A 119 -16.21 1.07 -2.02
N ALA A 120 -15.66 2.29 -2.14
CA ALA A 120 -15.51 2.98 -3.41
C ALA A 120 -14.27 2.49 -4.17
N ILE A 121 -14.36 2.51 -5.50
CA ILE A 121 -13.24 2.34 -6.43
C ILE A 121 -13.13 3.64 -7.21
N SER A 122 -11.92 4.14 -7.41
CA SER A 122 -11.65 5.38 -8.13
C SER A 122 -10.67 5.13 -9.26
N ASP A 123 -10.96 5.70 -10.43
CA ASP A 123 -10.07 5.71 -11.60
C ASP A 123 -9.25 7.00 -11.69
N ALA A 124 -9.24 7.82 -10.62
CA ALA A 124 -8.44 9.04 -10.55
C ALA A 124 -6.95 8.71 -10.66
N GLN A 125 -6.23 9.48 -11.46
CA GLN A 125 -4.77 9.34 -11.58
C GLN A 125 -4.11 10.05 -10.40
N ILE A 126 -3.47 9.26 -9.53
CA ILE A 126 -2.77 9.73 -8.34
C ILE A 126 -1.29 9.39 -8.49
N SER A 127 -0.43 10.35 -8.15
CA SER A 127 1.01 10.16 -8.01
C SER A 127 1.40 9.96 -6.56
N GLY A 128 2.49 9.22 -6.28
CA GLY A 128 3.03 9.11 -4.92
C GLY A 128 3.37 10.46 -4.28
N THR A 129 3.64 11.49 -5.08
CA THR A 129 3.85 12.87 -4.62
C THR A 129 2.62 13.52 -4.00
N ASP A 130 1.43 13.02 -4.31
CA ASP A 130 0.14 13.57 -3.86
C ASP A 130 -0.20 13.15 -2.43
N LEU A 131 0.50 12.16 -1.88
CA LEU A 131 0.22 11.64 -0.54
C LEU A 131 0.60 12.61 0.58
N ALA A 132 1.76 13.25 0.48
CA ALA A 132 2.19 14.22 1.49
C ALA A 132 1.17 15.38 1.66
N PRO A 133 0.76 16.10 0.59
CA PRO A 133 -0.25 17.15 0.75
C PRO A 133 -1.62 16.60 1.17
N THR A 134 -2.00 15.39 0.75
CA THR A 134 -3.25 14.73 1.18
C THR A 134 -3.25 14.46 2.69
N ILE A 135 -2.17 13.88 3.23
CA ILE A 135 -2.04 13.58 4.67
C ILE A 135 -2.08 14.89 5.48
N LEU A 136 -1.39 15.93 5.01
CA LEU A 136 -1.39 17.24 5.67
C LEU A 136 -2.79 17.87 5.69
N GLU A 137 -3.53 17.83 4.57
CA GLU A 137 -4.91 18.30 4.52
C GLU A 137 -5.80 17.53 5.51
N MET A 138 -5.72 16.19 5.51
CA MET A 138 -6.52 15.34 6.41
C MET A 138 -6.18 15.57 7.88
N ALA A 139 -4.92 15.92 8.18
CA ALA A 139 -4.46 16.32 9.51
C ALA A 139 -4.74 17.80 9.84
N SER A 140 -5.45 18.54 8.98
CA SER A 140 -5.70 19.99 9.13
C SER A 140 -4.43 20.81 9.36
N THR A 141 -3.35 20.43 8.68
CA THR A 141 -2.03 21.06 8.75
C THR A 141 -1.73 21.85 7.47
N GLU A 142 -0.93 22.91 7.58
CA GLU A 142 -0.50 23.71 6.43
C GLU A 142 0.24 22.85 5.40
N ILE A 143 -0.12 22.99 4.12
CA ILE A 143 0.57 22.37 2.99
C ILE A 143 1.63 23.37 2.50
N PRO A 144 2.93 23.05 2.57
CA PRO A 144 3.97 23.95 2.09
C PRO A 144 3.88 24.19 0.58
N ASP A 145 4.05 25.45 0.15
CA ASP A 145 4.04 25.87 -1.27
C ASP A 145 5.08 25.14 -2.15
N ALA A 146 6.12 24.55 -1.54
CA ALA A 146 7.15 23.79 -2.25
C ALA A 146 6.68 22.40 -2.72
N MET A 147 5.56 21.89 -2.21
CA MET A 147 5.01 20.60 -2.65
C MET A 147 4.41 20.73 -4.05
N THR A 148 4.76 19.80 -4.93
CA THR A 148 4.26 19.76 -6.31
C THR A 148 3.08 18.82 -6.49
N GLY A 149 2.84 17.93 -5.53
CA GLY A 149 1.68 17.05 -5.51
C GLY A 149 0.39 17.80 -5.17
N GLN A 150 -0.75 17.22 -5.51
CA GLN A 150 -2.06 17.78 -5.23
C GLN A 150 -2.81 16.88 -4.25
N SER A 151 -3.43 17.48 -3.24
CA SER A 151 -4.27 16.71 -2.32
C SER A 151 -5.45 16.10 -3.05
N PHE A 152 -5.72 14.82 -2.80
CA PHE A 152 -6.92 14.12 -3.26
C PHE A 152 -7.90 13.82 -2.12
N ALA A 153 -7.78 14.50 -0.97
CA ALA A 153 -8.65 14.26 0.18
C ALA A 153 -10.14 14.53 -0.11
N ALA A 154 -10.46 15.46 -1.01
CA ALA A 154 -11.84 15.68 -1.48
C ALA A 154 -12.42 14.42 -2.17
N SER A 155 -11.63 13.74 -3.00
CA SER A 155 -12.03 12.48 -3.63
C SER A 155 -12.26 11.38 -2.59
N LEU A 156 -11.43 11.32 -1.54
CA LEU A 156 -11.63 10.37 -0.44
C LEU A 156 -12.95 10.60 0.31
N ARG A 157 -13.40 11.85 0.41
CA ARG A 157 -14.68 12.25 1.04
C ARG A 157 -15.89 12.15 0.10
N GLY A 158 -15.68 11.84 -1.18
CA GLY A 158 -16.74 11.80 -2.21
C GLY A 158 -17.24 13.18 -2.65
N GLU A 159 -16.37 14.19 -2.54
CA GLU A 159 -16.68 15.60 -2.83
C GLU A 159 -16.24 16.04 -4.25
N ALA A 160 -15.60 15.16 -5.01
CA ALA A 160 -15.00 15.41 -6.32
C ALA A 160 -15.42 14.36 -7.35
#